data_AF-A0A0J1BHF4-F1
#
_entry.id   AF-A0A0J1BHF4-F1
#
_cell.length_a   1.000
_cell.length_b   1.000
_cell.length_c   1.000
_cell.angle_alpha   90.00
_cell.angle_beta   90.00
_cell.angle_gamma   90.00
#
_symmetry.space_group_name_H-M   'P 1'
#
loop_
_entity.id
_entity.type
_entity.pdbx_description
1 polymer ?
#
loop_
_entity_poly.entity_id
_entity_poly.type
_entity_poly.pdbx_seq_one_letter_code
_entity_poly.pdbx_strand_id
1 'polypeptide(L)'
;MTPDDYEPLLLTFHDARLVDGVSVIGGDGGGRLELDGDRIISRDPTGQLPTRFVNSSMRQLQSCIDAHRAYADTVRDDDDGAASAVFSDAIFAIDPECFADPENWWAVVVKQTRDGLL
;
A
#
# COMPACT_ATOMS: atom_id res chain seq x y z
N MET A 1 10.19 9.94 -7.11
CA MET A 1 8.98 10.77 -7.20
C MET A 1 7.83 9.79 -7.23
N THR A 2 6.86 9.95 -6.33
CA THR A 2 5.63 9.14 -6.34
C THR A 2 4.89 9.38 -7.66
N PRO A 3 4.43 8.33 -8.37
CA PRO A 3 3.63 8.53 -9.57
C PRO A 3 2.32 9.23 -9.21
N ASP A 4 1.65 9.87 -10.18
CA ASP A 4 0.32 10.46 -9.95
C ASP A 4 -0.74 9.38 -9.67
N ASP A 5 -0.54 8.17 -10.20
CA ASP A 5 -1.35 7.00 -9.92
C ASP A 5 -0.54 5.68 -9.96
N TYR A 6 -1.11 4.65 -9.36
CA TYR A 6 -0.66 3.27 -9.51
C TYR A 6 -1.87 2.35 -9.56
N GLU A 7 -2.39 2.18 -10.77
CA GLU A 7 -3.64 1.48 -11.07
C GLU A 7 -3.71 0.04 -10.56
N PRO A 8 -2.65 -0.79 -10.59
CA PRO A 8 -2.73 -2.16 -10.06
C PRO A 8 -3.18 -2.27 -8.61
N LEU A 9 -3.01 -1.19 -7.84
CA LEU A 9 -3.43 -1.11 -6.44
C LEU A 9 -4.43 0.04 -6.20
N LEU A 10 -4.99 0.60 -7.27
CA LEU A 10 -5.93 1.73 -7.25
C LEU A 10 -5.42 2.94 -6.44
N LEU A 11 -4.10 3.09 -6.33
CA LEU A 11 -3.49 4.20 -5.63
C LEU A 11 -3.52 5.44 -6.51
N THR A 12 -3.84 6.57 -5.92
CA THR A 12 -3.74 7.89 -6.55
C THR A 12 -2.96 8.80 -5.61
N PHE A 13 -2.18 9.72 -6.17
CA PHE A 13 -1.36 10.66 -5.43
C PHE A 13 -1.53 12.06 -5.97
N HIS A 14 -1.40 13.03 -5.07
CA HIS A 14 -1.37 14.45 -5.40
C HIS A 14 -0.59 15.20 -4.33
N ASP A 15 -0.30 16.48 -4.56
CA ASP A 15 0.28 17.33 -3.52
C ASP A 15 -0.55 17.30 -2.24
N ALA A 16 0.13 17.32 -1.09
CA ALA A 16 -0.52 17.29 0.21
C ALA A 16 -1.50 18.46 0.34
N ARG A 17 -2.76 18.16 0.62
CA ARG A 17 -3.82 19.16 0.81
C ARG A 17 -4.52 18.95 2.14
N LEU A 18 -4.90 20.05 2.79
CA LEU A 18 -5.65 19.98 4.03
C LEU A 18 -7.15 19.75 3.73
N VAL A 19 -7.71 18.66 4.24
CA VAL A 19 -9.14 18.32 4.14
C VAL A 19 -9.63 18.02 5.54
N ASP A 20 -10.64 18.75 6.01
CA ASP A 20 -11.23 18.58 7.35
C ASP A 20 -10.19 18.61 8.50
N GLY A 21 -9.09 19.36 8.32
CA GLY A 21 -8.01 19.48 9.29
C GLY A 21 -6.93 18.39 9.22
N VAL A 22 -7.03 17.46 8.26
CA VAL A 22 -6.06 16.37 8.04
C VAL A 22 -5.33 16.57 6.72
N SER A 23 -4.04 16.23 6.67
CA SER A 23 -3.26 16.30 5.44
C SER A 23 -3.50 15.05 4.59
N VAL A 24 -4.07 15.22 3.41
CA VAL A 24 -4.40 14.15 2.46
C VAL A 24 -3.46 14.21 1.27
N ILE A 25 -2.92 13.06 0.89
CA ILE A 25 -1.93 12.92 -0.20
C ILE A 25 -2.44 12.05 -1.37
N GLY A 26 -3.64 11.48 -1.26
CA GLY A 26 -4.13 10.53 -2.24
C GLY A 26 -5.31 9.70 -1.77
N GLY A 27 -5.51 8.57 -2.45
CA GLY A 27 -6.53 7.57 -2.10
C GLY A 27 -6.17 6.20 -2.66
N ASP A 28 -6.84 5.15 -2.16
CA ASP A 28 -6.62 3.74 -2.52
C ASP A 28 -7.87 3.09 -3.14
N GLY A 29 -8.79 3.89 -3.67
CA GLY A 29 -10.07 3.43 -4.23
C GLY A 29 -11.17 3.16 -3.19
N GLY A 30 -10.84 3.04 -1.89
CA GLY A 30 -11.80 2.84 -0.81
C GLY A 30 -11.72 3.86 0.33
N GLY A 31 -10.57 4.53 0.47
CA GLY A 31 -10.27 5.50 1.51
C GLY A 31 -9.33 6.61 1.03
N ARG A 32 -9.10 7.58 1.92
CA ARG A 32 -8.13 8.68 1.76
C ARG A 32 -6.80 8.26 2.38
N LEU A 33 -5.72 8.54 1.67
CA LEU A 33 -4.37 8.42 2.21
C LEU A 33 -4.05 9.72 2.96
N GLU A 34 -3.94 9.60 4.28
CA GLU A 34 -3.72 10.69 5.23
C GLU A 34 -2.31 10.61 5.82
N LEU A 35 -1.69 11.76 6.07
CA LEU A 35 -0.44 11.87 6.82
C LEU A 35 -0.73 12.05 8.31
N ASP A 36 -0.14 11.19 9.14
CA ASP A 36 -0.07 11.29 10.59
C ASP A 36 1.40 11.39 11.02
N GLY A 37 1.90 12.64 11.08
CA GLY A 37 3.33 12.89 11.10
C GLY A 37 3.98 12.40 9.80
N ASP A 38 4.94 11.48 9.91
CA ASP A 38 5.57 10.82 8.75
C ASP A 38 4.76 9.61 8.25
N ARG A 39 3.85 9.07 9.07
CA ARG A 39 3.11 7.84 8.77
C ARG A 39 2.00 8.13 7.76
N ILE A 40 1.70 7.13 6.94
CA ILE A 40 0.57 7.14 6.02
C ILE A 40 -0.48 6.15 6.50
N ILE A 41 -1.71 6.64 6.56
CA ILE A 41 -2.88 5.90 7.01
C ILE A 41 -3.95 5.96 5.92
N SER A 42 -4.60 4.83 5.63
CA SER A 42 -5.82 4.81 4.81
C SER A 42 -7.04 4.94 5.71
N ARG A 43 -7.84 5.97 5.49
CA ARG A 43 -9.07 6.25 6.25
C ARG A 43 -10.26 6.38 5.30
N ASP A 44 -11.29 5.59 5.55
CA ASP A 44 -12.58 5.77 4.88
C ASP A 44 -13.29 7.02 5.44
N PRO A 45 -13.60 8.02 4.58
CA PRO A 45 -14.26 9.24 5.01
C PRO A 45 -15.70 9.02 5.53
N THR A 46 -16.33 7.89 5.21
CA THR A 46 -17.66 7.52 5.71
C THR A 46 -17.62 6.77 7.04
N GLY A 47 -16.44 6.29 7.45
CA GLY A 47 -16.23 5.52 8.67
C GLY A 47 -16.84 4.11 8.66
N GLN A 48 -17.17 3.57 7.50
CA GLN A 48 -17.71 2.22 7.33
C GLN A 48 -16.60 1.16 7.27
N LEU A 49 -15.42 1.53 6.75
CA LEU A 49 -14.24 0.68 6.70
C LEU A 49 -13.26 1.01 7.85
N PRO A 50 -12.50 0.01 8.34
CA PRO A 50 -11.49 0.25 9.36
C PRO A 50 -10.38 1.18 8.84
N THR A 51 -9.82 1.96 9.75
CA THR A 51 -8.59 2.72 9.48
C THR A 51 -7.42 1.75 9.39
N ARG A 52 -6.59 1.86 8.35
CA ARG A 52 -5.48 0.93 8.12
C ARG A 52 -4.16 1.68 8.05
N PHE A 53 -3.14 1.16 8.71
CA PHE A 53 -1.79 1.65 8.49
C PHE A 53 -1.31 1.23 7.09
N VAL A 54 -0.66 2.16 6.40
CA VAL A 54 -0.10 1.95 5.06
C VAL A 54 1.41 1.86 5.14
N ASN A 55 2.10 2.91 5.56
CA ASN A 55 3.57 2.91 5.70
C ASN A 55 4.05 3.90 6.74
N SER A 56 5.26 3.70 7.28
CA SER A 56 5.85 4.61 8.27
C SER A 56 6.40 5.89 7.63
N SER A 57 6.59 5.94 6.30
CA SER A 57 7.04 7.13 5.57
C SER A 57 6.71 7.11 4.08
N MET A 58 6.69 8.28 3.45
CA MET A 58 6.52 8.43 2.00
C MET A 58 7.61 7.71 1.19
N ARG A 59 8.83 7.66 1.74
CA ARG A 59 9.94 6.94 1.10
C ARG A 59 9.69 5.44 1.10
N GLN A 60 9.23 4.89 2.22
CA GLN A 60 8.91 3.46 2.31
C GLN A 60 7.71 3.10 1.45
N LEU A 61 6.68 3.94 1.38
CA LEU A 61 5.56 3.75 0.46
C LEU A 61 6.03 3.67 -0.99
N GLN A 62 6.90 4.59 -1.42
CA GLN A 62 7.48 4.54 -2.77
C GLN A 62 8.25 3.23 -2.99
N SER A 63 9.11 2.83 -2.05
CA SER A 63 9.86 1.58 -2.16
C SER A 63 8.96 0.34 -2.21
N CYS A 64 7.86 0.31 -1.46
CA CYS A 64 6.89 -0.79 -1.51
C CYS A 64 6.16 -0.84 -2.87
N ILE A 65 5.79 0.31 -3.43
CA ILE A 65 5.20 0.39 -4.78
C ILE A 65 6.20 -0.14 -5.83
N ASP A 66 7.47 0.24 -5.72
CA ASP A 66 8.51 -0.24 -6.64
C ASP A 66 8.76 -1.75 -6.48
N ALA A 67 8.69 -2.29 -5.26
CA ALA A 67 8.75 -3.73 -5.02
C ALA A 67 7.54 -4.46 -5.63
N HIS A 68 6.33 -3.88 -5.53
CA HIS A 68 5.14 -4.45 -6.17
C HIS A 68 5.24 -4.42 -7.70
N ARG A 69 5.79 -3.35 -8.30
CA ARG A 69 6.06 -3.30 -9.74
C ARG A 69 7.03 -4.39 -10.18
N ALA A 70 8.13 -4.56 -9.45
CA ALA A 70 9.09 -5.61 -9.73
C ALA A 70 8.45 -7.01 -9.63
N TYR A 71 7.58 -7.23 -8.62
CA TYR A 71 6.79 -8.45 -8.52
C TYR A 71 5.90 -8.66 -9.75
N ALA A 72 5.11 -7.66 -10.14
CA ALA A 72 4.19 -7.73 -11.28
C ALA A 72 4.92 -8.03 -12.61
N ASP A 73 6.13 -7.49 -12.79
CA ASP A 73 6.97 -7.77 -13.97
C ASP A 73 7.55 -9.20 -13.97
N THR A 74 7.65 -9.84 -12.81
CA THR A 74 8.23 -11.18 -12.65
C THR A 74 7.20 -12.29 -12.63
N VAL A 75 5.96 -12.00 -12.21
CA VAL A 75 4.93 -13.02 -12.09
C VAL A 75 4.56 -13.54 -13.48
N ARG A 76 4.51 -14.87 -13.61
CA ARG A 76 4.06 -15.57 -14.80
C ARG A 76 2.86 -16.42 -14.42
N ASP A 77 2.03 -16.78 -15.40
CA ASP A 77 0.82 -17.60 -15.19
C ASP A 77 1.11 -18.98 -14.53
N ASP A 78 2.37 -19.39 -14.44
CA ASP A 78 2.84 -20.65 -13.87
C ASP A 78 3.68 -20.50 -12.58
N ASP A 79 3.66 -19.35 -11.90
CA ASP A 79 4.36 -19.21 -10.60
C ASP A 79 3.59 -19.93 -9.47
N ASP A 80 4.21 -20.96 -8.88
CA ASP A 80 3.68 -21.73 -7.74
C ASP A 80 3.69 -20.94 -6.41
N GLY A 81 3.66 -19.60 -6.46
CA GLY A 81 3.68 -18.70 -5.31
C GLY A 81 5.07 -18.30 -4.81
N ALA A 82 6.14 -18.70 -5.50
CA ALA A 82 7.50 -18.32 -5.13
C ALA A 82 7.74 -16.81 -5.25
N ALA A 83 7.20 -16.17 -6.29
CA ALA A 83 7.28 -14.72 -6.45
C ALA A 83 6.50 -13.99 -5.34
N SER A 84 5.36 -14.54 -4.89
CA SER A 84 4.56 -13.95 -3.80
C SER A 84 5.31 -13.94 -2.46
N ALA A 85 6.10 -14.99 -2.18
CA ALA A 85 6.94 -15.05 -0.99
C ALA A 85 8.08 -14.01 -1.05
N VAL A 86 8.76 -13.91 -2.20
CA VAL A 86 9.81 -12.90 -2.42
C VAL A 86 9.25 -11.48 -2.29
N PHE A 87 8.05 -11.23 -2.81
CA PHE A 87 7.35 -9.96 -2.65
C PHE A 87 7.04 -9.65 -1.18
N SER A 88 6.49 -10.61 -0.44
CA SER A 88 6.23 -10.46 1.00
C SER A 88 7.50 -10.10 1.77
N ASP A 89 8.59 -10.80 1.52
CA ASP A 89 9.89 -10.54 2.18
C ASP A 89 10.43 -9.15 1.82
N ALA A 90 10.26 -8.71 0.58
CA ALA A 90 10.66 -7.37 0.14
C ALA A 90 9.89 -6.27 0.88
N ILE A 91 8.57 -6.39 0.99
CA ILE A 91 7.75 -5.43 1.75
C ILE A 91 8.18 -5.42 3.22
N PHE A 92 8.41 -6.59 3.83
CA PHE A 92 8.82 -6.67 5.23
C PHE A 92 10.18 -6.01 5.48
N ALA A 93 11.12 -6.17 4.55
CA ALA A 93 12.44 -5.53 4.64
C ALA A 93 12.39 -4.00 4.50
N ILE A 94 11.41 -3.47 3.75
CA ILE A 94 11.22 -2.02 3.57
C ILE A 94 10.54 -1.40 4.80
N ASP A 95 9.46 -2.04 5.27
CA ASP A 95 8.63 -1.53 6.35
C ASP A 95 7.94 -2.68 7.11
N PRO A 96 8.55 -3.17 8.21
CA PRO A 96 8.00 -4.29 8.95
C PRO A 96 6.72 -3.92 9.74
N GLU A 97 6.46 -2.63 10.00
CA GLU A 97 5.25 -2.18 10.70
C GLU A 97 3.99 -2.48 9.87
N CYS A 98 4.13 -2.59 8.54
CA CYS A 98 3.09 -3.05 7.63
C CYS A 98 2.49 -4.41 8.01
N PHE A 99 3.22 -5.26 8.72
CA PHE A 99 2.79 -6.60 9.12
C PHE A 99 2.50 -6.73 10.61
N ALA A 100 2.55 -5.63 11.37
CA ALA A 100 2.21 -5.63 12.79
C ALA A 100 0.73 -5.95 13.06
N ASP A 101 -0.14 -5.67 12.08
CA ASP A 101 -1.56 -6.00 12.08
C ASP A 101 -1.93 -6.64 10.73
N PRO A 102 -2.63 -7.81 10.70
CA PRO A 102 -3.07 -8.43 9.45
C PRO A 102 -4.07 -7.60 8.64
N GLU A 103 -4.70 -6.58 9.23
CA GLU A 103 -5.62 -5.66 8.55
C GLU A 103 -4.91 -4.43 7.97
N ASN A 104 -3.60 -4.27 8.21
CA ASN A 104 -2.81 -3.23 7.57
C ASN A 104 -2.78 -3.41 6.06
N TRP A 105 -2.64 -2.30 5.35
CA TRP A 105 -2.91 -2.24 3.92
C TRP A 105 -2.02 -3.20 3.11
N TRP A 106 -0.70 -3.19 3.35
CA TRP A 106 0.22 -4.11 2.67
C TRP A 106 0.07 -5.56 3.11
N ALA A 107 -0.30 -5.83 4.36
CA ALA A 107 -0.58 -7.19 4.81
C ALA A 107 -1.76 -7.80 4.03
N VAL A 108 -2.79 -6.99 3.77
CA VAL A 108 -3.94 -7.37 2.93
C VAL A 108 -3.52 -7.58 1.48
N VAL A 109 -2.77 -6.64 0.89
CA VAL A 109 -2.29 -6.75 -0.50
C VAL A 109 -1.45 -8.02 -0.69
N VAL A 110 -0.44 -8.25 0.15
CA VAL A 110 0.41 -9.46 0.07
C VAL A 110 -0.41 -10.74 0.20
N LYS A 111 -1.41 -10.76 1.10
CA LYS A 111 -2.32 -11.90 1.21
C LYS A 111 -3.11 -12.12 -0.07
N GLN A 112 -3.70 -11.06 -0.64
CA GLN A 112 -4.48 -11.15 -1.88
C GLN A 112 -3.63 -11.60 -3.06
N THR A 113 -2.40 -11.10 -3.17
CA THR A 113 -1.42 -11.53 -4.16
C THR A 113 -1.13 -13.03 -4.04
N ARG A 114 -0.84 -13.52 -2.83
CA ARG A 114 -0.61 -14.95 -2.58
C ARG A 114 -1.83 -15.81 -2.88
N ASP A 115 -3.02 -15.29 -2.60
CA ASP A 115 -4.29 -15.99 -2.80
C ASP A 115 -4.79 -15.90 -4.27
N GLY A 116 -4.04 -15.23 -5.17
CA GLY A 116 -4.36 -15.10 -6.60
C GLY A 116 -5.52 -14.15 -6.91
N LEU A 117 -5.74 -13.15 -6.06
CA LEU A 117 -6.85 -12.19 -6.13
C LEU A 117 -6.45 -10.82 -6.70
N LEU A 118 -5.15 -10.62 -6.97
CA LEU A 118 -4.55 -9.43 -7.55
C LEU A 118 -3.66 -9.81 -8.73
#